data_AF-A0A967M1P9-F1
#
_entry.id   AF-A0A967M1P9-F1
#
_cell.length_a   1.000
_cell.length_b   1.000
_cell.length_c   1.000
_cell.angle_alpha   90.00
_cell.angle_beta   90.00
_cell.angle_gamma   90.00
#
_symmetry.space_group_name_H-M   'P 1'
#
loop_
_entity.id
_entity.type
_entity.pdbx_description
1 polymer ?
#
loop_
_entity_poly.entity_id
_entity_poly.type
_entity_poly.pdbx_seq_one_letter_code
_entity_poly.pdbx_strand_id
1 'polypeptide(L)'
;MKAKSKRRGVSRQEWLAAGLEALARDGIDSVTVEGLARSLGIAKSGFYWHFENRQDLLRQILDYWAHELTEVVTRNPRVSALEPRDRLARIAEMVLEYNLDRYEVPVRQWARRDAGAARHVRKVDRMRLDFVRRAFRELGFTGDDLEMRSMLFVCYQTWEASMFRELTRKRRRQLISVRLDLLTHS
;
A
#
# COMPACT_ATOMS: atom_id res chain seq x y z
N MET A 1 -44.82 -4.20 11.01
CA MET A 1 -43.88 -5.10 10.29
C MET A 1 -42.70 -4.29 9.79
N LYS A 2 -41.46 -4.58 10.24
CA LYS A 2 -40.24 -3.90 9.73
C LYS A 2 -39.81 -4.60 8.43
N ALA A 3 -39.64 -3.83 7.36
CA ALA A 3 -39.12 -4.32 6.09
C ALA A 3 -37.70 -4.90 6.29
N LYS A 4 -37.51 -6.19 5.98
CA LYS A 4 -36.18 -6.81 5.92
C LYS A 4 -35.44 -6.20 4.73
N SER A 5 -34.48 -5.31 5.00
CA SER A 5 -33.54 -4.84 3.99
C SER A 5 -32.81 -6.04 3.38
N LYS A 6 -32.95 -6.22 2.07
CA LYS A 6 -32.31 -7.29 1.29
C LYS A 6 -30.80 -7.04 1.34
N ARG A 7 -30.07 -7.80 2.15
CA ARG A 7 -28.61 -7.66 2.32
C ARG A 7 -27.98 -7.74 0.92
N ARG A 8 -27.46 -6.61 0.43
CA ARG A 8 -26.73 -6.55 -0.84
C ARG A 8 -25.54 -7.50 -0.69
N GLY A 9 -25.33 -8.40 -1.65
CA GLY A 9 -24.26 -9.39 -1.58
C GLY A 9 -22.89 -8.71 -1.40
N VAL A 10 -21.95 -9.41 -0.78
CA VAL A 10 -20.59 -8.91 -0.57
C VAL A 10 -19.94 -8.66 -1.93
N SER A 11 -19.43 -7.45 -2.10
CA SER A 11 -18.77 -6.97 -3.31
C SER A 11 -17.38 -7.57 -3.48
N ARG A 12 -16.86 -7.54 -4.71
CA ARG A 12 -15.48 -7.93 -5.01
C ARG A 12 -14.46 -7.19 -4.14
N GLN A 13 -14.64 -5.90 -3.90
CA GLN A 13 -13.73 -5.10 -3.07
C GLN A 13 -13.72 -5.55 -1.61
N GLU A 14 -14.88 -5.89 -1.03
CA GLU A 14 -14.94 -6.42 0.34
C GLU A 14 -14.21 -7.76 0.47
N TRP A 15 -14.26 -8.62 -0.55
CA TRP A 15 -13.45 -9.85 -0.58
C TRP A 15 -11.95 -9.56 -0.64
N LEU A 16 -11.52 -8.61 -1.48
CA LEU A 16 -10.11 -8.24 -1.61
C LEU A 16 -9.56 -7.59 -0.34
N ALA A 17 -10.34 -6.71 0.29
CA ALA A 17 -10.01 -6.11 1.58
C ALA A 17 -9.90 -7.17 2.69
N ALA A 18 -10.87 -8.09 2.78
CA ALA A 18 -10.79 -9.21 3.72
C ALA A 18 -9.57 -10.11 3.47
N GLY A 19 -9.18 -10.28 2.20
CA GLY A 19 -7.97 -10.99 1.79
C GLY A 19 -6.68 -10.34 2.31
N LEU A 20 -6.56 -9.01 2.18
CA LEU A 20 -5.42 -8.27 2.75
C LEU A 20 -5.39 -8.32 4.27
N GLU A 21 -6.54 -8.23 4.94
CA GLU A 21 -6.63 -8.34 6.39
C GLU A 21 -6.24 -9.75 6.89
N ALA A 22 -6.70 -10.80 6.21
CA ALA A 22 -6.29 -12.17 6.54
C ALA A 22 -4.78 -12.36 6.32
N LEU A 23 -4.25 -11.89 5.18
CA LEU A 23 -2.82 -11.90 4.88
C LEU A 23 -2.00 -11.19 5.97
N ALA A 24 -2.47 -10.03 6.43
CA ALA A 24 -1.77 -9.23 7.44
C ALA A 24 -1.76 -9.89 8.83
N ARG A 25 -2.85 -10.54 9.20
CA ARG A 25 -3.03 -11.17 10.51
C ARG A 25 -2.35 -12.53 10.61
N ASP A 26 -2.56 -13.39 9.61
CA ASP A 26 -2.28 -14.82 9.69
C ASP A 26 -1.39 -15.34 8.54
N GLY A 27 -0.95 -14.46 7.63
CA GLY A 27 -0.11 -14.83 6.49
C GLY A 27 -0.88 -15.41 5.31
N ILE A 28 -0.16 -15.68 4.21
CA ILE A 28 -0.76 -16.02 2.90
C ILE A 28 -1.60 -17.30 2.91
N ASP A 29 -1.23 -18.28 3.73
CA ASP A 29 -1.93 -19.57 3.81
C ASP A 29 -3.33 -19.44 4.41
N SER A 30 -3.57 -18.38 5.20
CA SER A 30 -4.90 -18.07 5.75
C SER A 30 -5.89 -17.55 4.72
N VAL A 31 -5.40 -17.05 3.58
CA VAL A 31 -6.21 -16.45 2.50
C VAL A 31 -6.86 -17.59 1.71
N THR A 32 -7.89 -18.20 2.29
CA THR A 32 -8.66 -19.32 1.74
C THR A 32 -10.08 -18.87 1.44
N VAL A 33 -10.73 -19.52 0.47
CA VAL A 33 -12.10 -19.16 0.09
C VAL A 33 -13.04 -19.36 1.29
N GLU A 34 -12.91 -20.48 1.99
CA GLU A 34 -13.69 -20.83 3.18
C GLU A 34 -13.42 -19.87 4.34
N GLY A 35 -12.16 -19.54 4.59
CA GLY A 35 -11.77 -18.61 5.65
C GLY A 35 -12.34 -17.22 5.42
N LEU A 36 -12.25 -16.71 4.19
CA LEU A 36 -12.77 -15.40 3.81
C LEU A 36 -14.31 -15.38 3.79
N ALA A 37 -14.96 -16.42 3.27
CA ALA A 37 -16.42 -16.54 3.31
C ALA A 37 -16.93 -16.47 4.76
N ARG A 38 -16.25 -17.20 5.66
CA ARG A 38 -16.56 -17.20 7.09
C ARG A 38 -16.34 -15.82 7.72
N SER A 39 -15.22 -15.15 7.45
CA SER A 39 -14.96 -13.81 8.01
C SER A 39 -15.95 -12.76 7.51
N LEU A 40 -16.48 -12.94 6.30
CA LEU A 40 -17.47 -12.06 5.69
C LEU A 40 -18.92 -12.44 6.06
N GLY A 41 -19.14 -13.56 6.75
CA GLY A 41 -20.46 -14.03 7.14
C GLY A 41 -21.35 -14.44 5.97
N ILE A 42 -20.75 -14.99 4.90
CA ILE A 42 -21.45 -15.41 3.68
C ILE A 42 -21.08 -16.84 3.26
N ALA A 43 -21.88 -17.41 2.35
CA ALA A 43 -21.62 -18.72 1.79
C ALA A 43 -20.47 -18.68 0.76
N LYS A 44 -19.75 -19.81 0.62
CA LYS A 44 -18.69 -20.00 -0.38
C LYS A 44 -19.16 -19.75 -1.81
N SER A 45 -20.43 -20.02 -2.12
CA SER A 45 -21.00 -19.76 -3.45
C SER A 45 -20.90 -18.29 -3.87
N GLY A 46 -20.86 -17.35 -2.91
CA GLY A 46 -20.63 -15.92 -3.16
C GLY A 46 -19.29 -15.61 -3.82
N PHE A 47 -18.27 -16.45 -3.59
CA PHE A 47 -16.92 -16.29 -4.13
C PHE A 47 -16.89 -16.41 -5.66
N TYR A 48 -17.56 -17.45 -6.19
CA TYR A 48 -17.50 -17.80 -7.61
C TYR A 48 -18.20 -16.79 -8.52
N TRP A 49 -18.93 -15.82 -7.96
CA TRP A 49 -19.45 -14.68 -8.70
C TRP A 49 -18.37 -13.62 -9.01
N HIS A 50 -17.28 -13.59 -8.25
CA HIS A 50 -16.24 -12.56 -8.33
C HIS A 50 -14.89 -13.09 -8.78
N PHE A 51 -14.60 -14.36 -8.51
CA PHE A 51 -13.29 -14.98 -8.73
C PHE A 51 -13.42 -16.38 -9.30
N GLU A 52 -12.53 -16.71 -10.23
CA GLU A 52 -12.52 -18.04 -10.85
C GLU A 52 -12.03 -19.11 -9.86
N ASN A 53 -10.98 -18.78 -9.11
CA ASN A 53 -10.31 -19.68 -8.17
C ASN A 53 -9.44 -18.87 -7.19
N ARG A 54 -8.81 -19.57 -6.23
CA ARG A 54 -7.95 -18.92 -5.24
C ARG A 54 -6.77 -18.16 -5.86
N GLN A 55 -6.17 -18.66 -6.93
CA GLN A 55 -5.04 -17.97 -7.58
C GLN A 55 -5.47 -16.66 -8.23
N ASP A 56 -6.66 -16.64 -8.83
CA ASP A 56 -7.28 -15.42 -9.34
C ASP A 56 -7.52 -14.40 -8.22
N LEU A 57 -8.11 -14.83 -7.10
CA LEU A 57 -8.24 -13.99 -5.89
C LEU A 57 -6.88 -13.41 -5.45
N LEU A 58 -5.84 -14.24 -5.32
CA LEU A 58 -4.53 -13.79 -4.85
C LEU A 58 -3.92 -12.73 -5.79
N ARG A 59 -3.95 -12.97 -7.10
CA ARG A 59 -3.49 -11.97 -8.08
C ARG A 59 -4.24 -10.65 -7.92
N GLN A 60 -5.55 -10.71 -7.78
CA GLN A 60 -6.37 -9.52 -7.62
C GLN A 60 -6.17 -8.82 -6.27
N ILE A 61 -5.78 -9.54 -5.21
CA ILE A 61 -5.37 -8.96 -3.92
C ILE A 61 -4.11 -8.11 -4.10
N LEU A 62 -3.14 -8.55 -4.90
CA LEU A 62 -1.93 -7.76 -5.21
C LEU A 62 -2.27 -6.52 -6.03
N ASP A 63 -3.16 -6.64 -7.02
CA ASP A 63 -3.65 -5.51 -7.81
C ASP A 63 -4.37 -4.49 -6.90
N TYR A 64 -5.21 -4.98 -5.99
CA TYR A 64 -5.93 -4.17 -5.02
C TYR A 64 -4.98 -3.47 -4.03
N TRP A 65 -3.97 -4.17 -3.52
CA TRP A 65 -2.92 -3.59 -2.68
C TRP A 65 -2.16 -2.47 -3.42
N ALA A 66 -1.76 -2.71 -4.66
CA ALA A 66 -1.09 -1.68 -5.47
C ALA A 66 -1.99 -0.45 -5.68
N HIS A 67 -3.26 -0.68 -5.99
CA HIS A 67 -4.23 0.39 -6.24
C HIS A 67 -4.45 1.24 -5.00
N GLU A 68 -4.92 0.63 -3.91
CA GLU A 68 -5.37 1.32 -2.69
C GLU A 68 -4.22 1.98 -1.92
N LEU A 69 -3.00 1.44 -2.00
CA LEU A 69 -1.90 1.90 -1.16
C LEU A 69 -0.83 2.69 -1.92
N THR A 70 -0.77 2.58 -3.25
CA THR A 70 0.24 3.29 -4.06
C THR A 70 -0.40 4.20 -5.09
N GLU A 71 -1.34 3.69 -5.89
CA GLU A 71 -1.90 4.47 -7.00
C GLU A 71 -2.75 5.65 -6.51
N VAL A 72 -3.40 5.54 -5.34
CA VAL A 72 -4.10 6.66 -4.69
C VAL A 72 -3.19 7.88 -4.42
N VAL A 73 -1.87 7.68 -4.37
CA VAL A 73 -0.87 8.75 -4.26
C VAL A 73 -0.29 9.07 -5.63
N THR A 74 0.27 8.07 -6.32
CA THR A 74 1.07 8.29 -7.53
C THR A 74 0.25 8.69 -8.75
N ARG A 75 -1.06 8.43 -8.76
CA ARG A 75 -2.00 8.87 -9.81
C ARG A 75 -2.88 10.04 -9.36
N ASN A 76 -2.63 10.61 -8.18
CA ASN A 76 -3.40 11.74 -7.70
C ASN A 76 -2.91 13.04 -8.38
N PRO A 77 -3.75 13.68 -9.22
CA PRO A 77 -3.34 14.89 -9.93
C PRO A 77 -3.09 16.05 -8.96
N ARG A 78 -3.79 16.09 -7.83
CA ARG A 78 -3.59 17.13 -6.81
C ARG A 78 -2.24 17.01 -6.12
N VAL A 79 -1.75 15.79 -5.91
CA VAL A 79 -0.39 15.56 -5.37
C VAL A 79 0.64 15.92 -6.43
N SER A 80 0.42 15.50 -7.68
CA SER A 80 1.36 15.72 -8.78
C SER A 80 1.54 17.21 -9.13
N ALA A 81 0.51 18.02 -8.93
CA ALA A 81 0.54 19.46 -9.19
C ALA A 81 1.24 20.30 -8.11
N LEU A 82 1.63 19.69 -6.98
CA LEU A 82 2.36 20.40 -5.92
C LEU A 82 3.82 20.66 -6.33
N GLU A 83 4.38 21.73 -5.77
CA GLU A 83 5.82 21.98 -5.78
C GLU A 83 6.59 20.77 -5.23
N PRO A 84 7.81 20.50 -5.70
CA PRO A 84 8.47 19.21 -5.47
C PRO A 84 8.63 18.85 -3.99
N ARG A 85 9.03 19.80 -3.15
CA ARG A 85 9.18 19.58 -1.70
C ARG A 85 7.84 19.34 -1.01
N ASP A 86 6.81 20.10 -1.39
CA ASP A 86 5.45 19.94 -0.84
C ASP A 86 4.79 18.64 -1.32
N ARG A 87 5.13 18.18 -2.52
CA ARG A 87 4.76 16.85 -3.03
C ARG A 87 5.33 15.75 -2.13
N LEU A 88 6.62 15.81 -1.79
CA LEU A 88 7.25 14.85 -0.86
C LEU A 88 6.63 14.91 0.54
N ALA A 89 6.32 16.10 1.05
CA ALA A 89 5.60 16.28 2.30
C ALA A 89 4.21 15.64 2.27
N ARG A 90 3.43 15.91 1.21
CA ARG A 90 2.08 15.37 1.09
C ARG A 90 2.08 13.85 0.97
N ILE A 91 3.04 13.26 0.25
CA ILE A 91 3.20 11.79 0.21
C ILE A 91 3.41 11.25 1.64
N ALA A 92 4.35 11.82 2.40
CA ALA A 92 4.65 11.40 3.76
C ALA A 92 3.42 11.50 4.68
N GLU A 93 2.67 12.59 4.57
CA GLU A 93 1.45 12.80 5.32
C GLU A 93 0.36 11.80 4.95
N MET A 94 0.14 11.54 3.65
CA MET A 94 -0.87 10.59 3.19
C MET A 94 -0.56 9.17 3.66
N VAL A 95 0.71 8.75 3.62
CA VAL A 95 1.13 7.44 4.15
C VAL A 95 0.77 7.32 5.62
N LEU A 96 1.10 8.34 6.43
CA LEU A 96 0.77 8.37 7.86
C LEU A 96 -0.74 8.55 8.15
N GLU A 97 -1.44 9.30 7.31
CA GLU A 97 -2.84 9.67 7.52
C GLU A 97 -3.76 8.47 7.27
N TYR A 98 -3.51 7.78 6.16
CA TYR A 98 -4.32 6.68 5.66
C TYR A 98 -3.69 5.31 5.91
N ASN A 99 -2.56 5.26 6.64
CA ASN A 99 -1.87 4.02 7.01
C ASN A 99 -1.59 3.16 5.76
N LEU A 100 -1.00 3.77 4.74
CA LEU A 100 -0.82 3.16 3.42
C LEU A 100 0.27 2.08 3.41
N ASP A 101 1.11 2.04 4.42
CA ASP A 101 2.19 1.07 4.59
C ASP A 101 1.77 -0.19 5.37
N ARG A 102 0.53 -0.26 5.88
CA ARG A 102 0.04 -1.31 6.79
C ARG A 102 0.18 -2.75 6.30
N TYR A 103 0.25 -2.96 4.98
CA TYR A 103 0.40 -4.29 4.39
C TYR A 103 1.77 -4.53 3.73
N GLU A 104 2.73 -3.62 3.88
CA GLU A 104 4.07 -3.77 3.28
C GLU A 104 4.78 -5.03 3.75
N VAL A 105 4.86 -5.22 5.06
CA VAL A 105 5.52 -6.40 5.65
C VAL A 105 4.89 -7.71 5.20
N PRO A 106 3.57 -7.95 5.35
CA PRO A 106 2.97 -9.23 4.98
C PRO A 106 2.99 -9.49 3.47
N VAL A 107 2.81 -8.48 2.62
CA VAL A 107 2.94 -8.63 1.16
C VAL A 107 4.38 -8.99 0.76
N ARG A 108 5.38 -8.36 1.38
CA ARG A 108 6.80 -8.68 1.14
C ARG A 108 7.19 -10.05 1.67
N GLN A 109 6.61 -10.51 2.78
CA GLN A 109 6.80 -11.88 3.27
C GLN A 109 6.22 -12.90 2.29
N TRP A 110 5.02 -12.66 1.75
CA TRP A 110 4.46 -13.49 0.69
C TRP A 110 5.36 -13.51 -0.55
N ALA A 111 5.85 -12.35 -0.99
CA ALA A 111 6.76 -12.24 -2.13
C ALA A 111 8.09 -13.02 -1.98
N ARG A 112 8.53 -13.37 -0.77
CA ARG A 112 9.72 -14.23 -0.57
C ARG A 112 9.51 -15.67 -1.05
N ARG A 113 8.26 -16.13 -1.10
CA ARG A 113 7.90 -17.53 -1.43
C ARG A 113 7.12 -17.64 -2.74
N ASP A 114 6.71 -16.53 -3.34
CA ASP A 114 5.87 -16.49 -4.53
C ASP A 114 6.43 -15.54 -5.59
N ALA A 115 6.75 -16.08 -6.77
CA ALA A 115 7.34 -15.31 -7.86
C ALA A 115 6.37 -14.28 -8.47
N GLY A 116 5.06 -14.53 -8.44
CA GLY A 116 4.03 -13.61 -8.92
C GLY A 116 3.89 -12.39 -8.02
N ALA A 117 3.85 -12.61 -6.70
CA ALA A 117 3.87 -11.56 -5.70
C ALA A 117 5.20 -10.78 -5.75
N ALA A 118 6.34 -11.44 -5.90
CA ALA A 118 7.63 -10.78 -6.07
C ALA A 118 7.67 -9.85 -7.29
N ARG A 119 7.07 -10.26 -8.42
CA ARG A 119 6.93 -9.38 -9.59
C ARG A 119 6.05 -8.17 -9.30
N HIS A 120 4.94 -8.34 -8.59
CA HIS A 120 4.06 -7.23 -8.22
C HIS A 120 4.74 -6.23 -7.28
N VAL A 121 5.43 -6.70 -6.25
CA VAL A 121 6.20 -5.83 -5.34
C VAL A 121 7.23 -5.02 -6.11
N ARG A 122 8.00 -5.64 -7.02
CA ARG A 122 8.97 -4.90 -7.85
C ARG A 122 8.31 -3.84 -8.75
N LYS A 123 7.11 -4.11 -9.28
CA LYS A 123 6.35 -3.14 -10.07
C LYS A 123 5.93 -1.95 -9.22
N VAL A 124 5.41 -2.19 -8.02
CA VAL A 124 5.01 -1.14 -7.08
C VAL A 124 6.20 -0.32 -6.59
N ASP A 125 7.32 -0.96 -6.26
CA ASP A 125 8.54 -0.28 -5.85
C ASP A 125 9.07 0.63 -6.96
N ARG A 126 9.05 0.16 -8.21
CA ARG A 126 9.40 1.00 -9.37
C ARG A 126 8.47 2.20 -9.51
N MET A 127 7.16 2.01 -9.40
CA MET A 127 6.19 3.11 -9.47
C MET A 127 6.43 4.17 -8.39
N ARG A 128 6.74 3.74 -7.16
CA ARG A 128 7.06 4.65 -6.04
C ARG A 128 8.35 5.41 -6.27
N LEU A 129 9.41 4.71 -6.66
CA LEU A 129 10.71 5.31 -6.97
C LEU A 129 10.61 6.30 -8.12
N ASP A 130 9.94 5.94 -9.21
CA ASP A 130 9.76 6.83 -10.37
C ASP A 130 8.98 8.10 -10.00
N PHE A 131 7.95 7.97 -9.17
CA PHE A 131 7.17 9.12 -8.70
C PHE A 131 8.01 10.08 -7.85
N VAL A 132 8.77 9.55 -6.90
CA VAL A 132 9.61 10.32 -5.96
C VAL A 132 10.84 10.90 -6.67
N ARG A 133 11.46 10.16 -7.59
CA ARG A 133 12.60 10.59 -8.39
C ARG A 133 12.29 11.85 -9.20
N ARG A 134 11.07 11.98 -9.71
CA ARG A 134 10.65 13.22 -10.39
C ARG A 134 10.74 14.44 -9.49
N ALA A 135 10.23 14.35 -8.25
CA ALA A 135 10.30 15.45 -7.30
C ALA A 135 11.76 15.82 -6.95
N PHE A 136 12.63 14.85 -6.66
CA PHE A 136 14.03 15.16 -6.37
C PHE A 136 14.78 15.73 -7.59
N ARG A 137 14.47 15.29 -8.81
CA ARG A 137 15.04 15.88 -10.02
C ARG A 137 14.59 17.32 -10.23
N GLU A 138 13.31 17.61 -9.98
CA GLU A 138 12.76 18.97 -10.04
C GLU A 138 13.41 19.90 -9.01
N LEU A 139 13.94 19.36 -7.91
CA LEU A 139 14.77 20.09 -6.92
C LEU A 139 16.24 20.28 -7.36
N GLY A 140 16.63 19.75 -8.52
CA GLY A 140 17.99 19.89 -9.06
C GLY A 140 18.96 18.76 -8.75
N PHE A 141 18.54 17.71 -8.03
CA PHE A 141 19.42 16.57 -7.74
C PHE A 141 19.62 15.69 -8.98
N THR A 142 20.83 15.16 -9.14
CA THR A 142 21.22 14.32 -10.29
C THR A 142 22.14 13.17 -9.86
N GLY A 143 22.42 12.24 -10.78
CA GLY A 143 23.35 11.12 -10.54
C GLY A 143 22.99 10.26 -9.33
N ASP A 144 24.00 9.82 -8.60
CA ASP A 144 23.83 8.96 -7.42
C ASP A 144 23.11 9.66 -6.28
N ASP A 145 23.23 11.00 -6.16
CA ASP A 145 22.53 11.76 -5.13
C ASP A 145 21.01 11.73 -5.32
N LEU A 146 20.55 11.87 -6.57
CA LEU A 146 19.14 11.70 -6.93
C LEU A 146 18.61 10.31 -6.56
N GLU A 147 19.37 9.26 -6.90
CA GLU A 147 18.95 7.89 -6.63
C GLU A 147 18.93 7.60 -5.13
N MET A 148 19.95 8.01 -4.39
CA MET A 148 20.03 7.80 -2.94
C MET A 148 18.92 8.50 -2.19
N ARG A 149 18.63 9.77 -2.51
CA ARG A 149 17.50 10.51 -1.88
C ARG A 149 16.16 9.85 -2.17
N SER A 150 15.96 9.40 -3.41
CA SER A 150 14.74 8.69 -3.82
C SER A 150 14.58 7.36 -3.06
N MET A 151 15.64 6.56 -2.98
CA MET A 151 15.65 5.28 -2.27
C MET A 151 15.45 5.47 -0.77
N LEU A 152 16.16 6.41 -0.13
CA LEU A 152 16.04 6.70 1.29
C LEU A 152 14.61 7.14 1.65
N PHE A 153 14.01 8.00 0.84
CA PHE A 153 12.62 8.41 1.04
C PHE A 153 11.68 7.20 0.96
N VAL A 154 11.71 6.43 -0.14
CA VAL A 154 10.80 5.29 -0.34
C VAL A 154 11.01 4.22 0.72
N CYS A 155 12.25 3.84 1.02
CA CYS A 155 12.57 2.85 2.04
C CYS A 155 12.04 3.28 3.40
N TYR A 156 12.30 4.53 3.81
CA TYR A 156 11.81 5.00 5.09
C TYR A 156 10.28 4.96 5.14
N GLN A 157 9.56 5.51 4.16
CA GLN A 157 8.08 5.48 4.19
C GLN A 157 7.49 4.07 4.21
N THR A 158 8.17 3.12 3.56
CA THR A 158 7.71 1.73 3.46
C THR A 158 7.89 0.98 4.77
N TRP A 159 8.94 1.27 5.53
CA TRP A 159 9.35 0.45 6.67
C TRP A 159 9.18 1.13 8.04
N GLU A 160 8.94 2.44 8.09
CA GLU A 160 8.91 3.23 9.34
C GLU A 160 7.97 2.62 10.40
N ALA A 161 6.73 2.27 10.04
CA ALA A 161 5.77 1.70 11.01
C ALA A 161 6.24 0.37 11.58
N SER A 162 6.89 -0.46 10.77
CA SER A 162 7.34 -1.78 11.17
C SER A 162 8.60 -1.75 12.03
N MET A 163 9.52 -0.81 11.74
CA MET A 163 10.84 -0.71 12.38
C MET A 163 10.82 0.11 13.67
N PHE A 164 10.03 1.19 13.72
CA PHE A 164 10.03 2.16 14.82
C PHE A 164 8.68 2.20 15.55
N ARG A 165 8.20 1.03 15.98
CA ARG A 165 6.84 0.84 16.53
C ARG A 165 6.55 1.71 17.77
N GLU A 166 7.59 2.10 18.49
CA GLU A 166 7.57 2.99 19.65
C GLU A 166 7.21 4.44 19.30
N LEU A 167 7.40 4.87 18.03
CA LEU A 167 7.09 6.22 17.61
C LEU A 167 5.58 6.45 17.49
N THR A 168 5.07 7.35 18.32
CA THR A 168 3.68 7.82 18.23
C THR A 168 3.39 8.49 16.88
N ARG A 169 2.13 8.46 16.45
CA ARG A 169 1.68 9.18 15.25
C ARG A 169 2.00 10.68 15.29
N LYS A 170 1.92 11.30 16.48
CA LYS A 170 2.31 12.71 16.69
C LYS A 170 3.80 12.91 16.41
N ARG A 171 4.66 12.03 16.93
CA ARG A 171 6.12 12.13 16.73
C ARG A 171 6.50 11.90 15.26
N ARG A 172 5.91 10.90 14.60
CA ARG A 172 6.11 10.64 13.16
C ARG A 172 5.78 11.86 12.32
N ARG A 173 4.64 12.51 12.58
CA ARG A 173 4.26 13.75 11.89
C ARG A 173 5.29 14.87 12.10
N GLN A 174 5.80 15.05 13.31
CA GLN A 174 6.85 16.05 13.58
C GLN A 174 8.16 15.74 12.83
N LEU A 175 8.51 14.47 12.67
CA LEU A 175 9.72 14.06 11.96
C LEU A 175 9.62 14.22 10.44
N ILE A 176 8.42 14.45 9.87
CA ILE A 176 8.26 14.65 8.44
C ILE A 176 9.10 15.85 7.97
N SER A 177 8.98 17.02 8.62
CA SER A 177 9.74 18.20 8.21
C SER A 177 11.24 17.98 8.34
N VAL A 178 11.69 17.44 9.47
CA VAL A 178 13.12 17.17 9.74
C VAL A 178 13.72 16.28 8.66
N ARG A 179 13.04 15.18 8.29
CA ARG A 179 13.51 14.27 7.24
C ARG A 179 13.51 14.94 5.87
N LEU A 180 12.50 15.74 5.55
CA LEU A 180 12.46 16.46 4.28
C LEU A 180 13.59 17.48 4.20
N ASP A 181 13.87 18.19 5.28
CA ASP A 181 15.00 19.09 5.35
C ASP A 181 16.28 18.30 5.02
N LEU A 182 16.58 17.22 5.75
CA LEU A 182 17.74 16.37 5.46
C LEU A 182 17.82 15.89 4.00
N LEU A 183 16.69 15.52 3.40
CA LEU A 183 16.65 14.99 2.03
C LEU A 183 16.56 16.05 0.94
N THR A 184 16.34 17.32 1.26
CA THR A 184 16.17 18.40 0.27
C THR A 184 17.18 19.52 0.39
N HIS A 185 18.08 19.49 1.38
CA HIS A 185 19.24 20.36 1.41
C HIS A 185 20.23 19.97 0.30
N SER A 186 20.79 20.99 -0.38
CA SER A 186 21.85 20.86 -1.37
C SER A 186 23.22 20.66 -0.72
#